data_AF-A0A0N1L5Z7-F1
#
_entry.id   AF-A0A0N1L5Z7-F1
#
_cell.length_a   1.000
_cell.length_b   1.000
_cell.length_c   1.000
_cell.angle_alpha   90.00
_cell.angle_beta   90.00
_cell.angle_gamma   90.00
#
_symmetry.space_group_name_H-M   'P 1'
#
loop_
_entity.id
_entity.type
_entity.pdbx_description
1 polymer ?
#
loop_
_entity_poly.entity_id
_entity_poly.type
_entity_poly.pdbx_seq_one_letter_code
_entity_poly.pdbx_strand_id
1 'polypeptide(L)'
;MKGLSRPEDLLARLSGLLSPIRDRLSHGTEIRRVEPSAQVLEADAFACLMQNYARRFGVKPDGYLVSLWSQKYLATVIIPIMSLSLIGGKAVHAEIENTAIVVDDDSEPVALRLPNAFTAEEADQAASLLVSTHLNPLIDALARQSGLSRKVFWGNAAHYLEWIVRQLPGKNPAFNLPAPMTDAIRYVEEDGCACVAGKSAV
;
A
#
# COMPACT_ATOMS: atom_id res chain seq x y z
N MET A 1 7.33 28.58 -10.39
CA MET A 1 7.18 27.35 -9.57
C MET A 1 7.85 27.57 -8.21
N LYS A 2 7.25 28.38 -7.33
CA LYS A 2 7.72 28.53 -5.93
C LYS A 2 6.64 27.90 -5.05
N GLY A 3 7.00 26.97 -4.17
CA GLY A 3 6.12 26.48 -3.10
C GLY A 3 5.89 24.97 -3.00
N LEU A 4 6.61 24.11 -3.73
CA LEU A 4 6.55 22.65 -3.57
C LEU A 4 7.80 22.18 -2.84
N SER A 5 7.85 22.42 -1.53
CA SER A 5 8.97 22.06 -0.66
C SER A 5 8.72 20.74 0.07
N ARG A 6 7.44 20.33 0.17
CA ARG A 6 7.02 19.16 0.93
C ARG A 6 5.92 18.38 0.19
N PRO A 7 5.78 17.07 0.42
CA PRO A 7 4.69 16.28 -0.16
C PRO A 7 3.28 16.80 0.18
N GLU A 8 3.08 17.39 1.37
CA GLU A 8 1.81 18.00 1.77
C GLU A 8 1.37 19.18 0.88
N ASP A 9 2.32 19.89 0.28
CA ASP A 9 2.05 21.00 -0.65
C ASP A 9 1.36 20.49 -1.94
N LEU A 10 1.46 19.19 -2.24
CA LEU A 10 0.86 18.55 -3.41
C LEU A 10 -0.58 18.07 -3.19
N LEU A 11 -1.10 18.08 -1.96
CA LEU A 11 -2.44 17.54 -1.67
C LEU A 11 -3.54 18.25 -2.45
N ALA A 12 -3.40 19.56 -2.66
CA ALA A 12 -4.31 20.33 -3.48
C ALA A 12 -4.30 19.90 -4.95
N ARG A 13 -3.18 19.33 -5.44
CA ARG A 13 -3.05 18.80 -6.81
C ARG A 13 -3.65 17.39 -6.95
N LEU A 14 -3.84 16.67 -5.85
CA LEU A 14 -4.59 15.41 -5.80
C LEU A 14 -6.11 15.69 -5.71
N SER A 15 -6.64 16.37 -6.73
CA SER A 15 -8.04 16.78 -6.83
C SER A 15 -8.78 16.06 -7.96
N GLY A 16 -10.12 16.16 -7.98
CA GLY A 16 -10.94 15.55 -9.02
C GLY A 16 -10.76 14.03 -9.04
N LEU A 17 -10.35 13.48 -10.18
CA LEU A 17 -10.10 12.04 -10.33
C LEU A 17 -9.03 11.50 -9.37
N LEU A 18 -8.07 12.33 -8.94
CA LEU A 18 -7.01 11.92 -8.02
C LEU A 18 -7.38 12.06 -6.53
N SER A 19 -8.58 12.58 -6.22
CA SER A 19 -9.04 12.74 -4.83
C SER A 19 -9.01 11.44 -4.01
N PRO A 20 -9.29 10.24 -4.57
CA PRO A 20 -9.18 9.01 -3.80
C PRO A 20 -7.75 8.65 -3.34
N ILE A 21 -6.71 9.22 -3.97
CA ILE A 21 -5.33 9.10 -3.49
C ILE A 21 -5.09 10.03 -2.31
N ARG A 22 -5.58 11.28 -2.39
CA ARG A 22 -5.45 12.25 -1.31
C ARG A 22 -6.08 11.74 -0.02
N ASP A 23 -7.27 11.14 -0.13
CA ASP A 23 -8.02 10.67 1.04
C ASP A 23 -7.33 9.47 1.74
N ARG A 24 -6.30 8.89 1.10
CA ARG A 24 -5.41 7.87 1.65
C ARG A 24 -4.10 8.42 2.20
N LEU A 25 -3.91 9.72 2.24
CA LEU A 25 -2.80 10.34 2.93
C LEU A 25 -3.32 10.94 4.23
N SER A 26 -2.75 10.50 5.36
CA SER A 26 -3.09 11.02 6.68
C SER A 26 -2.14 12.15 7.07
N HIS A 27 -2.71 13.31 7.42
CA HIS A 27 -1.99 14.50 7.83
C HIS A 27 -2.56 15.06 9.13
N GLY A 28 -1.69 15.60 9.98
CA GLY A 28 -2.11 16.22 11.25
C GLY A 28 -2.73 15.22 12.23
N THR A 29 -3.76 15.67 12.95
CA THR A 29 -4.45 14.87 13.97
C THR A 29 -5.21 13.72 13.32
N GLU A 30 -4.92 12.49 13.74
CA GLU A 30 -5.63 11.28 13.30
C GLU A 30 -6.28 10.63 14.52
N ILE A 31 -7.58 10.36 14.41
CA ILE A 31 -8.36 9.75 15.48
C ILE A 31 -8.22 8.23 15.49
N ARG A 32 -7.92 7.65 14.31
CA ARG A 32 -7.68 6.22 14.15
C ARG A 32 -6.28 5.87 14.63
N ARG A 33 -6.04 4.57 14.76
CA ARG A 33 -4.75 4.05 15.18
C ARG A 33 -3.72 4.27 14.07
N VAL A 34 -2.57 4.80 14.45
CA VAL A 34 -1.41 5.03 13.58
C VAL A 34 -0.31 4.06 13.99
N GLU A 35 0.06 3.16 13.08
CA GLU A 35 1.06 2.14 13.32
C GLU A 35 2.32 2.44 12.49
N PRO A 36 3.50 2.60 13.10
CA PRO A 36 4.75 2.67 12.37
C PRO A 36 4.88 1.47 11.41
N SER A 37 5.18 1.74 10.14
CA SER A 37 5.24 0.70 9.10
C SER A 37 6.27 -0.38 9.44
N ALA A 38 7.38 -0.01 10.10
CA ALA A 38 8.39 -0.94 10.58
C ALA A 38 7.84 -2.00 11.57
N GLN A 39 6.73 -1.75 12.28
CA GLN A 39 6.12 -2.77 13.14
C GLN A 39 5.61 -3.99 12.36
N VAL A 40 5.33 -3.85 11.06
CA VAL A 40 4.96 -4.98 10.20
C VAL A 40 6.11 -5.97 10.04
N LEU A 41 7.36 -5.52 10.21
CA LEU A 41 8.55 -6.38 10.16
C LEU A 41 8.70 -7.26 11.42
N GLU A 42 8.13 -6.80 12.53
CA GLU A 42 8.19 -7.44 13.83
C GLU A 42 7.12 -8.53 13.95
N ALA A 43 7.55 -9.75 14.24
CA ALA A 43 6.66 -10.93 14.19
C ALA A 43 5.49 -10.82 15.17
N ASP A 44 5.72 -10.37 16.41
CA ASP A 44 4.69 -10.27 17.44
C ASP A 44 3.68 -9.15 17.14
N ALA A 45 4.17 -8.00 16.66
CA ALA A 45 3.31 -6.89 16.27
C ALA A 45 2.45 -7.25 15.05
N PHE A 46 3.06 -7.88 14.04
CA PHE A 46 2.31 -8.36 12.88
C PHE A 46 1.28 -9.43 13.26
N ALA A 47 1.62 -10.36 14.15
CA ALA A 47 0.68 -11.36 14.63
C ALA A 47 -0.54 -10.70 15.32
N CYS A 48 -0.33 -9.63 16.09
CA CYS A 48 -1.42 -8.86 16.70
C CYS A 48 -2.32 -8.18 15.65
N LEU A 49 -1.72 -7.54 14.63
CA LEU A 49 -2.47 -6.94 13.52
C LEU A 49 -3.33 -8.00 12.81
N MET A 50 -2.74 -9.16 12.50
CA MET A 50 -3.45 -10.23 11.80
C MET A 50 -4.54 -10.88 12.64
N GLN A 51 -4.35 -11.01 13.96
CA GLN A 51 -5.41 -11.48 14.86
C GLN A 51 -6.62 -10.54 14.85
N ASN A 52 -6.38 -9.23 14.89
CA ASN A 52 -7.45 -8.24 14.79
C ASN A 52 -8.16 -8.30 13.44
N TYR A 53 -7.38 -8.36 12.36
CA TYR A 53 -7.92 -8.44 11.00
C TYR A 53 -8.74 -9.72 10.77
N ALA A 54 -8.32 -10.84 11.34
CA ALA A 54 -9.05 -12.10 11.25
C ALA A 54 -10.39 -12.07 12.01
N ARG A 55 -10.49 -11.30 13.12
CA ARG A 55 -11.74 -11.16 13.90
C ARG A 55 -12.88 -10.59 13.06
N ARG A 56 -12.59 -9.68 12.12
CA ARG A 56 -13.56 -9.15 11.16
C ARG A 56 -14.31 -10.23 10.39
N PHE A 57 -13.62 -11.32 10.07
CA PHE A 57 -14.17 -12.43 9.28
C PHE A 57 -14.59 -13.62 10.14
N GLY A 58 -14.39 -13.58 11.46
CA GLY A 58 -14.68 -14.69 12.37
C GLY A 58 -13.79 -15.92 12.14
N VAL A 59 -12.59 -15.74 11.59
CA VAL A 59 -11.65 -16.83 11.27
C VAL A 59 -10.34 -16.71 12.06
N LYS A 60 -9.47 -17.72 11.92
CA LYS A 60 -8.09 -17.64 12.42
C LYS A 60 -7.18 -17.01 11.37
N PRO A 61 -6.13 -16.27 11.79
CA PRO A 61 -5.10 -15.81 10.86
C PRO A 61 -4.47 -16.98 10.10
N ASP A 62 -4.40 -16.87 8.79
CA ASP A 62 -3.74 -17.82 7.91
C ASP A 62 -3.01 -17.10 6.76
N GLY A 63 -2.36 -17.86 5.87
CA GLY A 63 -1.65 -17.30 4.73
C GLY A 63 -2.56 -16.52 3.78
N TYR A 64 -3.81 -16.95 3.59
CA TYR A 64 -4.75 -16.23 2.73
C TYR A 64 -5.04 -14.82 3.27
N LEU A 65 -5.33 -14.71 4.57
CA LEU A 65 -5.53 -13.42 5.21
C LEU A 65 -4.29 -12.53 5.15
N VAL A 66 -3.09 -13.09 5.31
CA VAL A 66 -1.85 -12.31 5.14
C VAL A 66 -1.71 -11.79 3.71
N SER A 67 -2.02 -12.60 2.70
CA SER A 67 -2.02 -12.17 1.31
C SER A 67 -3.02 -11.03 1.07
N LEU A 68 -4.25 -11.18 1.57
CA LEU A 68 -5.30 -10.16 1.44
C LEU A 68 -4.91 -8.84 2.13
N TRP A 69 -4.42 -8.92 3.36
CA TRP A 69 -3.94 -7.75 4.10
C TRP A 69 -2.76 -7.09 3.39
N SER A 70 -1.81 -7.87 2.88
CA SER A 70 -0.65 -7.34 2.13
C SER A 70 -1.07 -6.60 0.87
N GLN A 71 -2.11 -7.07 0.17
CA GLN A 71 -2.64 -6.41 -1.02
C GLN A 71 -3.16 -5.01 -0.69
N LYS A 72 -3.80 -4.84 0.49
CA LYS A 72 -4.28 -3.55 1.01
C LYS A 72 -3.13 -2.64 1.43
N TYR A 73 -2.15 -3.19 2.16
CA TYR A 73 -0.95 -2.47 2.56
C TYR A 73 -0.20 -1.93 1.33
N LEU A 74 0.09 -2.80 0.35
CA LEU A 74 0.84 -2.45 -0.85
C LEU A 74 0.14 -1.36 -1.66
N ALA A 75 -1.20 -1.42 -1.78
CA ALA A 75 -1.94 -0.34 -2.44
C ALA A 75 -1.79 0.99 -1.68
N THR A 76 -2.01 0.94 -0.36
CA THR A 76 -1.95 2.11 0.54
C THR A 76 -0.57 2.77 0.54
N VAL A 77 0.49 2.01 0.30
CA VAL A 77 1.87 2.51 0.21
C VAL A 77 2.22 2.96 -1.21
N ILE A 78 2.16 2.04 -2.19
CA ILE A 78 2.73 2.26 -3.52
C ILE A 78 2.04 3.43 -4.23
N ILE A 79 0.71 3.48 -4.19
CA ILE A 79 -0.05 4.42 -5.02
C ILE A 79 0.16 5.87 -4.57
N PRO A 80 0.05 6.22 -3.26
CA PRO A 80 0.32 7.58 -2.82
C PRO A 80 1.78 7.99 -3.01
N ILE A 81 2.76 7.15 -2.67
CA ILE A 81 4.19 7.49 -2.81
C ILE A 81 4.57 7.77 -4.26
N MET A 82 4.16 6.88 -5.17
CA MET A 82 4.45 7.06 -6.59
C MET A 82 3.72 8.28 -7.14
N SER A 83 2.47 8.51 -6.75
CA SER A 83 1.71 9.69 -7.22
C SER A 83 2.35 11.00 -6.75
N LEU A 84 2.71 11.10 -5.48
CA LEU A 84 3.40 12.27 -4.95
C LEU A 84 4.74 12.49 -5.64
N SER A 85 5.49 11.41 -5.89
CA SER A 85 6.79 11.52 -6.55
C SER A 85 6.65 12.01 -7.99
N LEU A 86 5.71 11.44 -8.75
CA LEU A 86 5.46 11.78 -10.15
C LEU A 86 4.90 13.20 -10.32
N ILE A 87 3.99 13.63 -9.43
CA ILE A 87 3.41 14.98 -9.47
C ILE A 87 4.42 16.03 -9.00
N GLY A 88 5.25 15.68 -8.01
CA GLY A 88 6.30 16.52 -7.43
C GLY A 88 7.58 16.59 -8.25
N GLY A 89 7.81 15.63 -9.15
CA GLY A 89 9.04 15.51 -9.95
C GLY A 89 10.24 14.94 -9.18
N LYS A 90 10.08 14.60 -7.91
CA LYS A 90 11.15 14.08 -7.04
C LYS A 90 10.68 12.89 -6.23
N ALA A 91 11.56 11.96 -5.89
CA ALA A 91 11.23 10.88 -4.98
C ALA A 91 10.89 11.41 -3.58
N VAL A 92 10.02 10.68 -2.85
CA VAL A 92 9.64 10.98 -1.47
C VAL A 92 10.44 10.09 -0.51
N HIS A 93 10.79 10.62 0.66
CA HIS A 93 11.31 9.79 1.76
C HIS A 93 10.21 8.84 2.23
N ALA A 94 10.36 7.57 1.90
CA ALA A 94 9.34 6.54 2.09
C ALA A 94 9.93 5.21 2.56
N GLU A 95 11.11 5.25 3.16
CA GLU A 95 11.72 4.11 3.83
C GLU A 95 10.74 3.58 4.90
N ILE A 96 10.65 2.26 5.07
CA ILE A 96 9.64 1.66 5.95
C ILE A 96 9.77 2.10 7.42
N GLU A 97 10.97 2.51 7.82
CA GLU A 97 11.28 3.06 9.15
C GLU A 97 10.72 4.47 9.36
N ASN A 98 10.48 5.21 8.27
CA ASN A 98 10.07 6.62 8.31
C ASN A 98 8.57 6.82 8.03
N THR A 99 7.85 5.76 7.67
CA THR A 99 6.41 5.83 7.38
C THR A 99 5.57 5.19 8.47
N ALA A 100 4.29 5.55 8.50
CA ALA A 100 3.30 4.88 9.32
C ALA A 100 2.03 4.62 8.51
N ILE A 101 1.36 3.49 8.76
CA ILE A 101 0.02 3.24 8.24
C ILE A 101 -1.01 3.71 9.25
N VAL A 102 -2.10 4.27 8.76
CA VAL A 102 -3.33 4.40 9.55
C VAL A 102 -4.14 3.15 9.29
N VAL A 103 -4.63 2.55 10.36
CA VAL A 103 -5.47 1.36 10.29
C VAL A 103 -6.86 1.63 10.85
N ASP A 104 -7.86 0.92 10.32
CA ASP A 104 -9.21 0.93 10.87
C ASP A 104 -9.31 0.11 12.18
N ASP A 105 -10.53 -0.01 12.72
CA ASP A 105 -10.80 -0.75 13.95
C ASP A 105 -10.45 -2.24 13.85
N ASP A 106 -10.47 -2.80 12.63
CA ASP A 106 -10.10 -4.18 12.32
C ASP A 106 -8.61 -4.34 11.96
N SER A 107 -7.81 -3.28 12.02
CA SER A 107 -6.39 -3.28 11.61
C SER A 107 -6.16 -3.42 10.10
N GLU A 108 -7.14 -3.10 9.25
CA GLU A 108 -6.94 -2.94 7.80
C GLU A 108 -6.20 -1.63 7.51
N PRO A 109 -5.16 -1.60 6.65
CA PRO A 109 -4.49 -0.37 6.25
C PRO A 109 -5.42 0.48 5.37
N VAL A 110 -5.68 1.72 5.80
CA VAL A 110 -6.62 2.64 5.13
C VAL A 110 -5.98 3.92 4.63
N ALA A 111 -4.90 4.37 5.26
CA ALA A 111 -4.14 5.53 4.82
C ALA A 111 -2.65 5.41 5.17
N LEU A 112 -1.83 6.23 4.54
CA LEU A 112 -0.40 6.33 4.74
C LEU A 112 -0.06 7.69 5.32
N ARG A 113 0.81 7.69 6.33
CA ARG A 113 1.48 8.86 6.86
C ARG A 113 2.93 8.84 6.41
N LEU A 114 3.33 9.91 5.72
CA LEU A 114 4.66 10.10 5.17
C LEU A 114 5.41 11.21 5.91
N PRO A 115 6.75 11.15 5.94
CA PRO A 115 7.57 12.32 6.23
C PRO A 115 7.23 13.47 5.30
N ASN A 116 7.19 14.68 5.84
CA ASN A 116 6.96 15.89 5.06
C ASN A 116 8.23 16.35 4.31
N ALA A 117 8.85 15.48 3.51
CA ALA A 117 10.06 15.79 2.75
C ALA A 117 10.20 14.96 1.45
N PHE A 118 10.67 15.62 0.38
CA PHE A 118 11.22 14.95 -0.80
C PHE A 118 12.70 14.62 -0.59
N THR A 119 13.19 13.62 -1.31
CA THR A 119 14.63 13.35 -1.39
C THR A 119 15.31 14.29 -2.40
N ALA A 120 16.62 14.15 -2.56
CA ALA A 120 17.36 14.81 -3.64
C ALA A 120 17.18 14.12 -5.01
N GLU A 121 16.62 12.90 -5.03
CA GLU A 121 16.48 12.08 -6.22
C GLU A 121 15.25 12.47 -7.05
N GLU A 122 15.37 12.29 -8.35
CA GLU A 122 14.31 12.59 -9.32
C GLU A 122 13.21 11.50 -9.30
N ALA A 123 12.02 11.83 -9.83
CA ALA A 123 10.86 10.95 -9.78
C ALA A 123 11.05 9.59 -10.49
N ASP A 124 11.96 9.49 -11.47
CA ASP A 124 12.27 8.25 -12.18
C ASP A 124 12.98 7.22 -11.28
N GLN A 125 13.67 7.67 -10.24
CA GLN A 125 14.30 6.82 -9.22
C GLN A 125 13.34 6.39 -8.10
N ALA A 126 12.15 7.00 -8.00
CA ALA A 126 11.21 6.76 -6.89
C ALA A 126 10.81 5.29 -6.74
N ALA A 127 10.59 4.57 -7.86
CA ALA A 127 10.23 3.16 -7.81
C ALA A 127 11.39 2.29 -7.29
N SER A 128 12.63 2.58 -7.69
CA SER A 128 13.81 1.84 -7.25
C SER A 128 14.06 2.04 -5.75
N LEU A 129 13.93 3.28 -5.27
CA LEU A 129 14.01 3.59 -3.85
C LEU A 129 12.91 2.90 -3.07
N LEU A 130 11.65 3.03 -3.49
CA LEU A 130 10.52 2.37 -2.83
C LEU A 130 10.72 0.84 -2.73
N VAL A 131 11.18 0.21 -3.81
CA VAL A 131 11.48 -1.22 -3.85
C VAL A 131 12.57 -1.57 -2.84
N SER A 132 13.68 -0.84 -2.84
CA SER A 132 14.85 -1.18 -2.03
C SER A 132 14.67 -0.87 -0.55
N THR A 133 14.01 0.23 -0.19
CA THR A 133 13.93 0.73 1.19
C THR A 133 12.62 0.41 1.90
N HIS A 134 11.59 -0.07 1.18
CA HIS A 134 10.30 -0.39 1.77
C HIS A 134 9.77 -1.76 1.36
N LEU A 135 9.68 -2.05 0.06
CA LEU A 135 9.00 -3.27 -0.40
C LEU A 135 9.84 -4.53 -0.17
N ASN A 136 11.16 -4.47 -0.40
CA ASN A 136 12.06 -5.59 -0.09
C ASN A 136 11.97 -6.03 1.38
N PRO A 137 12.21 -5.16 2.38
CA PRO A 137 12.15 -5.58 3.79
C PRO A 137 10.75 -6.06 4.18
N LEU A 138 9.70 -5.39 3.71
CA LEU A 138 8.31 -5.81 3.93
C LEU A 138 8.04 -7.22 3.40
N ILE A 139 8.37 -7.48 2.13
CA ILE A 139 8.05 -8.74 1.45
C ILE A 139 8.85 -9.89 2.07
N ASP A 140 10.10 -9.66 2.44
CA ASP A 140 10.90 -10.66 3.14
C ASP A 140 10.30 -10.99 4.52
N ALA A 141 9.82 -9.99 5.26
CA ALA A 141 9.13 -10.20 6.54
C ALA A 141 7.80 -10.95 6.37
N LEU A 142 6.94 -10.53 5.45
CA LEU A 142 5.64 -11.17 5.18
C LEU A 142 5.81 -12.64 4.77
N ALA A 143 6.78 -12.94 3.91
CA ALA A 143 7.08 -14.32 3.50
C ALA A 143 7.55 -15.16 4.68
N ARG A 144 8.44 -14.62 5.53
CA ARG A 144 8.93 -15.31 6.73
C ARG A 144 7.81 -15.58 7.73
N GLN A 145 6.93 -14.62 7.96
CA GLN A 145 5.88 -14.70 8.97
C GLN A 145 4.67 -15.56 8.53
N SER A 146 4.37 -15.62 7.23
CA SER A 146 3.21 -16.37 6.69
C SER A 146 3.56 -17.74 6.12
N GLY A 147 4.83 -17.99 5.80
CA GLY A 147 5.26 -19.18 5.04
C GLY A 147 4.91 -19.13 3.54
N LEU A 148 4.32 -18.03 3.04
CA LEU A 148 4.06 -17.86 1.62
C LEU A 148 5.33 -17.50 0.84
N SER A 149 5.34 -17.83 -0.45
CA SER A 149 6.42 -17.42 -1.35
C SER A 149 6.41 -15.91 -1.56
N ARG A 150 7.61 -15.30 -1.58
CA ARG A 150 7.80 -13.89 -1.97
C ARG A 150 7.14 -13.52 -3.30
N LYS A 151 7.01 -14.47 -4.23
CA LYS A 151 6.36 -14.26 -5.52
C LYS A 151 4.91 -13.80 -5.40
N VAL A 152 4.18 -14.25 -4.36
CA VAL A 152 2.80 -13.84 -4.12
C VAL A 152 2.73 -12.34 -3.84
N PHE A 153 3.57 -11.86 -2.91
CA PHE A 153 3.61 -10.45 -2.54
C PHE A 153 4.18 -9.56 -3.66
N TRP A 154 5.21 -10.05 -4.37
CA TRP A 154 5.75 -9.35 -5.54
C TRP A 154 4.74 -9.24 -6.69
N GLY A 155 3.90 -10.26 -6.89
CA GLY A 155 2.81 -10.18 -7.88
C GLY A 155 1.86 -9.02 -7.58
N ASN A 156 1.45 -8.89 -6.30
CA ASN A 156 0.60 -7.77 -5.85
C ASN A 156 1.32 -6.42 -6.01
N ALA A 157 2.59 -6.32 -5.63
CA ALA A 157 3.36 -5.08 -5.73
C ALA A 157 3.55 -4.64 -7.19
N ALA A 158 3.92 -5.57 -8.07
CA ALA A 158 4.11 -5.31 -9.50
C ALA A 158 2.82 -4.82 -10.16
N HIS A 159 1.68 -5.39 -9.81
CA HIS A 159 0.37 -4.95 -10.29
C HIS A 159 0.14 -3.45 -10.01
N TYR A 160 0.43 -2.98 -8.80
CA TYR A 160 0.24 -1.56 -8.45
C TYR A 160 1.26 -0.64 -9.08
N LEU A 161 2.52 -1.06 -9.18
CA LEU A 161 3.57 -0.31 -9.86
C LEU A 161 3.24 -0.14 -11.36
N GLU A 162 2.78 -1.21 -12.01
CA GLU A 162 2.33 -1.15 -13.40
C GLU A 162 1.11 -0.24 -13.55
N TRP A 163 0.12 -0.41 -12.66
CA TRP A 163 -1.10 0.38 -12.69
C TRP A 163 -0.78 1.87 -12.60
N ILE A 164 0.06 2.32 -11.65
CA ILE A 164 0.33 3.75 -11.47
C ILE A 164 1.12 4.35 -12.65
N VAL A 165 2.04 3.59 -13.24
CA VAL A 165 2.76 4.02 -14.46
C VAL A 165 1.78 4.21 -15.63
N ARG A 166 0.74 3.39 -15.75
CA ARG A 166 -0.29 3.53 -16.79
C ARG A 166 -1.21 4.74 -16.58
N GLN A 167 -1.33 5.25 -15.35
CA GLN A 167 -2.14 6.44 -15.04
C GLN A 167 -1.44 7.77 -15.34
N LEU A 168 -0.17 7.76 -15.75
CA LEU A 168 0.56 8.97 -16.10
C LEU A 168 -0.09 9.70 -17.29
N PRO A 169 -0.19 11.05 -17.25
CA PRO A 169 -0.85 11.84 -18.28
C PRO A 169 -0.18 11.58 -19.64
N GLY A 170 -0.97 10.99 -20.55
CA GLY A 170 -0.52 10.55 -21.88
C GLY A 170 -0.98 9.15 -22.29
N LYS A 171 -1.55 8.33 -21.38
CA LYS A 171 -1.93 6.93 -21.71
C LYS A 171 -3.36 6.49 -21.37
N ASN A 172 -4.15 7.22 -20.58
CA ASN A 172 -5.56 6.85 -20.36
C ASN A 172 -6.43 8.06 -19.92
N PRO A 173 -7.55 8.38 -20.59
CA PRO A 173 -8.46 9.45 -20.18
C PRO A 173 -9.34 9.13 -18.97
N ALA A 174 -9.38 7.88 -18.48
CA ALA A 174 -10.15 7.50 -17.29
C ALA A 174 -9.22 7.02 -16.16
N PHE A 175 -9.06 7.83 -15.12
CA PHE A 175 -8.37 7.42 -13.90
C PHE A 175 -9.34 6.64 -13.02
N ASN A 176 -9.11 5.33 -12.91
CA ASN A 176 -9.87 4.41 -12.05
C ASN A 176 -8.88 3.70 -11.12
N LEU A 177 -9.03 3.88 -9.81
CA LEU A 177 -8.28 3.14 -8.81
C LEU A 177 -8.43 1.61 -9.00
N PRO A 178 -7.42 0.80 -8.70
CA PRO A 178 -7.51 -0.65 -8.84
C PRO A 178 -8.53 -1.22 -7.84
N ALA A 179 -9.23 -2.30 -8.20
CA ALA A 179 -10.29 -2.96 -7.40
C ALA A 179 -10.00 -3.13 -5.89
N PRO A 180 -8.82 -3.59 -5.44
CA PRO A 180 -8.50 -3.67 -4.00
C PRO A 180 -8.46 -2.32 -3.28
N MET A 181 -8.50 -1.20 -3.99
CA MET A 181 -8.67 0.14 -3.44
C MET A 181 -10.10 0.68 -3.55
N THR A 182 -10.98 0.09 -4.35
CA THR A 182 -12.36 0.59 -4.52
C THR A 182 -13.38 -0.22 -3.76
N ASP A 183 -13.17 -1.52 -3.56
CA ASP A 183 -13.98 -2.37 -2.68
C ASP A 183 -13.18 -3.61 -2.21
N ALA A 184 -12.97 -3.76 -0.90
CA ALA A 184 -12.35 -4.98 -0.34
C ALA A 184 -13.19 -6.24 -0.56
N ILE A 185 -14.51 -6.07 -0.66
CA ILE A 185 -15.48 -7.16 -0.56
C ILE A 185 -15.65 -7.89 -1.90
N ARG A 186 -15.58 -7.19 -3.03
CA ARG A 186 -15.85 -7.80 -4.35
C ARG A 186 -14.70 -8.66 -4.89
N TYR A 187 -13.45 -8.41 -4.48
CA TYR A 187 -12.30 -9.24 -4.88
C TYR A 187 -12.36 -10.66 -4.30
N VAL A 188 -12.97 -10.83 -3.12
CA VAL A 188 -13.16 -12.14 -2.48
C VAL A 188 -14.13 -13.01 -3.29
N GLU A 189 -15.11 -12.40 -3.96
CA GLU A 189 -16.13 -13.12 -4.73
C GLU A 189 -15.66 -13.52 -6.14
N GLU A 190 -14.89 -12.67 -6.83
CA GLU A 190 -14.51 -12.93 -8.24
C GLU A 190 -13.19 -13.72 -8.39
N ASP A 191 -12.16 -13.45 -7.58
CA ASP A 191 -10.82 -14.08 -7.75
C ASP A 191 -10.45 -15.05 -6.60
N GLY A 192 -11.02 -14.88 -5.41
CA GLY A 192 -10.82 -15.80 -4.28
C GLY A 192 -11.32 -17.23 -4.57
N CYS A 193 -12.32 -17.36 -5.43
CA CYS A 193 -12.86 -18.65 -5.85
C CYS A 193 -11.91 -19.40 -6.80
N ALA A 194 -11.16 -18.69 -7.64
CA ALA A 194 -10.23 -19.30 -8.60
C ALA A 194 -8.99 -19.91 -7.91
N CYS A 195 -8.51 -19.32 -6.82
CA CYS A 195 -7.36 -19.84 -6.08
C CYS A 195 -7.70 -21.06 -5.20
N VAL A 196 -8.95 -21.20 -4.75
CA VAL A 196 -9.39 -22.35 -3.93
C VAL A 196 -9.88 -23.52 -4.79
N ALA A 197 -10.42 -23.26 -5.99
CA ALA A 197 -10.90 -24.29 -6.90
C ALA A 197 -9.78 -25.12 -7.58
N GLY A 198 -8.50 -24.71 -7.48
CA GLY A 198 -7.37 -25.37 -8.14
C GLY A 198 -6.72 -26.53 -7.35
N LYS A 199 -7.19 -26.86 -6.15
CA LYS A 199 -6.67 -27.98 -5.35
C LYS A 199 -7.79 -28.90 -4.87
N SER A 200 -8.46 -29.54 -5.83
CA SER A 200 -9.17 -30.78 -5.54
C SER A 200 -9.31 -31.62 -6.81
N ALA A 201 -8.27 -32.39 -7.13
CA ALA A 201 -8.39 -33.64 -7.88
C ALA A 201 -7.08 -34.44 -7.79
N VAL A 202 -7.14 -35.52 -7.00
CA VAL A 202 -6.34 -36.76 -7.02
C VAL A 202 -4.84 -36.67 -6.76
#